data_AF-A0A950QRU9-F1
#
_entry.id   AF-A0A950QRU9-F1
#
_cell.length_a   1.000
_cell.length_b   1.000
_cell.length_c   1.000
_cell.angle_alpha   90.00
_cell.angle_beta   90.00
_cell.angle_gamma   90.00
#
_symmetry.space_group_name_H-M   'P 1'
#
loop_
_entity.id
_entity.type
_entity.pdbx_description
1 polymer ?
#
loop_
_entity_poly.entity_id
_entity_poly.type
_entity_poly.pdbx_seq_one_letter_code
_entity_poly.pdbx_strand_id
1 'polypeptide(L)'
;MRARMRQYEVRDFLRRQAESEEALRRTEKLAVAGRLAASVAHEINNPLTAVTNLLFLVRSAKDLEEARNYALQAEDELRRVSEIANHNLRFHRSSKGPERVEVAQLLDSALVLFRAKLKN
;
A
#
# COMPACT_ATOMS: atom_id res chain seq x y z
N MET A 1 -56.49 -8.31 -5.00
CA MET A 1 -55.72 -7.97 -3.78
C MET A 1 -54.49 -8.87 -3.58
N ARG A 2 -54.62 -10.21 -3.57
CA ARG A 2 -53.49 -11.17 -3.34
C ARG A 2 -52.32 -11.08 -4.33
N ALA A 3 -52.56 -10.77 -5.61
CA ALA A 3 -51.50 -10.66 -6.61
C ALA A 3 -50.58 -9.43 -6.39
N ARG A 4 -51.16 -8.29 -5.97
CA ARG A 4 -50.38 -7.09 -5.62
C ARG A 4 -49.56 -7.32 -4.34
N MET A 5 -50.13 -7.98 -3.32
CA MET A 5 -49.41 -8.37 -2.10
C MET A 5 -48.16 -9.21 -2.42
N ARG A 6 -48.29 -10.26 -3.25
CA ARG A 6 -47.14 -11.05 -3.69
C ARG A 6 -46.10 -10.24 -4.48
N GLN A 7 -46.51 -9.30 -5.34
CA GLN A 7 -45.58 -8.40 -6.01
C GLN A 7 -44.84 -7.48 -5.02
N TYR A 8 -45.51 -6.99 -3.99
CA TYR A 8 -44.87 -6.19 -2.94
C TYR A 8 -43.88 -7.02 -2.11
N GLU A 9 -44.24 -8.25 -1.73
CA GLU A 9 -43.36 -9.16 -0.99
C GLU A 9 -42.10 -9.52 -1.79
N VAL A 10 -42.25 -9.86 -3.08
CA VAL A 10 -41.10 -10.16 -3.96
C VAL A 10 -40.20 -8.93 -4.12
N ARG A 11 -40.79 -7.74 -4.31
CA ARG A 11 -40.03 -6.49 -4.42
C ARG A 11 -39.26 -6.18 -3.13
N ASP A 12 -39.89 -6.36 -1.97
CA ASP A 12 -39.25 -6.10 -0.68
C ASP A 12 -38.13 -7.11 -0.41
N PHE A 13 -38.34 -8.38 -0.77
CA PHE A 13 -37.30 -9.41 -0.70
C PHE A 13 -36.09 -9.08 -1.58
N LEU A 14 -36.30 -8.75 -2.86
CA LEU A 14 -35.23 -8.37 -3.79
C LEU A 14 -34.46 -7.13 -3.32
N ARG A 15 -35.17 -6.14 -2.76
CA ARG A 15 -34.56 -4.95 -2.18
C ARG A 15 -33.64 -5.30 -1.01
N ARG A 16 -34.12 -6.11 -0.04
CA ARG A 16 -33.31 -6.54 1.10
C ARG A 16 -32.10 -7.36 0.67
N GLN A 17 -32.26 -8.21 -0.34
CA GLN A 17 -31.16 -8.97 -0.92
C GLN A 17 -30.09 -8.04 -1.51
N ALA A 18 -30.49 -7.05 -2.32
CA ALA A 18 -29.58 -6.08 -2.90
C ALA A 18 -28.86 -5.24 -1.83
N GLU A 19 -29.57 -4.79 -0.79
CA GLU A 19 -29.00 -4.07 0.35
C GLU A 19 -27.95 -4.92 1.10
N SER A 20 -28.22 -6.21 1.30
CA SER A 20 -27.30 -7.16 1.92
C SER A 20 -26.06 -7.42 1.06
N GLU A 21 -26.23 -7.63 -0.24
CA GLU A 21 -25.12 -7.82 -1.19
C GLU A 21 -24.21 -6.58 -1.25
N GLU A 22 -24.78 -5.39 -1.20
CA GLU A 22 -24.01 -4.15 -1.16
C GLU A 22 -23.25 -3.97 0.17
N ALA A 23 -23.89 -4.31 1.30
CA ALA A 23 -23.24 -4.31 2.60
C ALA A 23 -22.08 -5.31 2.68
N LEU A 24 -22.27 -6.52 2.13
CA LEU A 24 -21.23 -7.54 2.02
C LEU A 24 -20.06 -7.04 1.16
N ARG A 25 -20.34 -6.52 -0.03
CA ARG A 25 -19.32 -5.97 -0.93
C ARG A 25 -18.53 -4.83 -0.28
N ARG A 26 -19.20 -3.96 0.49
CA ARG A 26 -18.53 -2.88 1.24
C ARG A 26 -17.62 -3.45 2.33
N THR A 27 -18.08 -4.47 3.05
CA THR A 27 -17.32 -5.14 4.11
C THR A 27 -16.07 -5.83 3.55
N GLU A 28 -16.20 -6.51 2.41
CA GLU A 28 -15.06 -7.13 1.72
C GLU A 28 -14.02 -6.08 1.28
N LYS A 29 -14.46 -4.96 0.72
CA LYS A 29 -13.57 -3.85 0.35
C LYS A 29 -12.81 -3.30 1.56
N LEU A 30 -13.49 -3.11 2.69
CA LEU A 30 -12.87 -2.66 3.92
C LEU A 30 -11.88 -3.68 4.48
N ALA A 31 -12.21 -4.97 4.43
CA ALA A 31 -11.32 -6.04 4.87
C ALA A 31 -10.05 -6.10 4.01
N VAL A 32 -10.17 -5.94 2.69
CA VAL A 32 -9.03 -5.83 1.77
C VAL A 32 -8.18 -4.60 2.11
N ALA A 33 -8.80 -3.43 2.28
CA ALA A 33 -8.10 -2.21 2.64
C ALA A 33 -7.35 -2.34 3.99
N GLY A 34 -7.97 -2.98 4.99
CA GLY A 34 -7.35 -3.25 6.28
C GLY A 34 -6.14 -4.17 6.18
N ARG A 35 -6.21 -5.25 5.38
CA ARG A 35 -5.06 -6.13 5.13
C ARG A 35 -3.91 -5.40 4.43
N LEU A 36 -4.23 -4.57 3.44
CA LEU A 36 -3.22 -3.75 2.75
C LEU A 36 -2.56 -2.76 3.73
N ALA A 37 -3.35 -2.05 4.54
CA ALA A 37 -2.84 -1.13 5.55
C ALA A 37 -1.91 -1.84 6.56
N ALA A 38 -2.28 -3.04 7.00
CA ALA A 38 -1.44 -3.84 7.90
C ALA A 38 -0.12 -4.26 7.24
N SER A 39 -0.15 -4.68 5.97
CA SER A 39 1.07 -5.02 5.21
C SER A 39 2.00 -3.82 5.09
N VAL A 40 1.46 -2.66 4.73
CA VAL A 40 2.23 -1.41 4.60
C VAL A 40 2.83 -0.99 5.93
N ALA A 41 2.06 -1.06 7.02
CA ALA A 41 2.56 -0.76 8.36
C ALA A 41 3.72 -1.69 8.74
N HIS A 42 3.60 -2.99 8.43
CA HIS A 42 4.67 -3.96 8.66
C HIS A 42 5.91 -3.64 7.82
N GLU A 43 5.74 -3.34 6.53
CA GLU A 43 6.84 -2.98 5.64
C GLU A 43 7.56 -1.70 6.02
N ILE A 44 6.86 -0.72 6.62
CA ILE A 44 7.46 0.50 7.18
C ILE A 44 8.19 0.21 8.51
N ASN A 45 7.63 -0.64 9.37
CA ASN A 45 8.24 -0.96 10.65
C ASN A 45 9.59 -1.68 10.50
N ASN A 46 9.78 -2.43 9.41
CA ASN A 46 11.03 -3.14 9.14
C ASN A 46 12.25 -2.21 9.01
N PRO A 47 12.30 -1.25 8.06
CA PRO A 47 13.40 -0.29 7.95
C PRO A 47 13.54 0.59 9.20
N LEU A 48 12.45 0.96 9.88
CA LEU A 48 12.54 1.71 11.15
C LEU A 48 13.23 0.90 12.27
N THR A 49 12.99 -0.40 12.31
CA THR A 49 13.71 -1.31 13.22
C THR A 49 15.19 -1.36 12.86
N ALA A 50 15.52 -1.44 11.56
CA ALA A 50 16.90 -1.40 11.09
C ALA A 50 17.60 -0.09 11.47
N VAL A 51 16.95 1.07 11.29
CA VAL A 51 17.45 2.38 11.74
C VAL A 51 17.74 2.37 13.23
N THR A 52 16.82 1.84 14.05
CA THR A 52 17.02 1.76 15.52
C THR A 52 18.28 0.96 15.87
N ASN A 53 18.49 -0.17 15.21
CA ASN A 53 19.68 -1.00 15.40
C ASN A 53 20.96 -0.31 14.91
N LEU A 54 20.90 0.36 13.76
CA LEU A 54 22.03 1.11 13.20
C LEU A 54 22.44 2.25 14.13
N LEU A 55 21.48 3.00 14.70
CA LEU A 55 21.77 4.04 15.68
C LEU A 55 22.37 3.48 16.98
N PHE A 56 21.97 2.27 17.39
CA PHE A 56 22.64 1.57 18.49
C PHE A 56 24.11 1.28 18.13
N LEU A 57 24.38 0.81 16.92
CA LEU A 57 25.74 0.53 16.44
C LEU A 57 26.58 1.82 16.31
N VAL A 58 26.00 2.93 15.84
CA VAL A 58 26.67 4.26 15.82
C VAL A 58 27.18 4.63 17.22
N ARG A 59 26.35 4.44 18.25
CA ARG A 59 26.74 4.77 19.64
C ARG A 59 27.84 3.86 20.20
N SER A 60 28.00 2.66 19.65
CA SER A 60 28.98 1.67 20.08
C SER A 60 30.17 1.51 19.11
N ALA A 61 30.26 2.38 18.10
CA ALA A 61 31.33 2.35 17.10
C ALA A 61 32.70 2.66 17.73
N LYS A 62 33.75 2.02 17.19
CA LYS A 62 35.12 2.14 17.72
C LYS A 62 35.83 3.38 17.20
N ASP A 63 35.42 3.88 16.04
CA ASP A 63 35.96 5.07 15.42
C ASP A 63 34.88 5.84 14.62
N LEU A 64 35.26 7.02 14.16
CA LEU A 64 34.36 7.93 13.43
C LEU A 64 33.97 7.38 12.06
N GLU A 65 34.83 6.60 11.40
CA GLU A 65 34.56 6.06 10.07
C GLU A 65 33.49 4.96 10.15
N GLU A 66 33.60 4.08 11.13
CA GLU A 66 32.60 3.05 11.45
C GLU A 66 31.25 3.69 11.83
N ALA A 67 31.26 4.69 12.71
CA ALA A 67 30.06 5.43 13.08
C ALA A 67 29.39 6.09 11.86
N ARG A 68 30.18 6.69 10.97
CA ARG A 68 29.70 7.32 9.74
C ARG A 68 29.08 6.30 8.79
N ASN A 69 29.68 5.12 8.65
CA ASN A 69 29.14 4.06 7.80
C ASN A 69 27.78 3.55 8.30
N TYR A 70 27.59 3.37 9.61
CA TYR A 70 26.28 3.00 10.17
C TYR A 70 25.25 4.12 10.00
N ALA A 71 25.66 5.38 10.15
CA ALA A 71 24.77 6.53 9.94
C ALA A 71 24.27 6.63 8.49
N LEU A 72 25.16 6.41 7.51
CA LEU A 72 24.79 6.40 6.09
C LEU A 72 23.80 5.27 5.77
N GLN A 73 24.00 4.08 6.34
CA GLN A 73 23.02 2.98 6.20
C GLN A 73 21.66 3.34 6.81
N ALA A 74 21.64 4.07 7.93
CA ALA A 74 20.38 4.51 8.54
C ALA A 74 19.65 5.54 7.66
N GLU A 75 20.38 6.44 7.01
CA GLU A 75 19.81 7.36 6.02
C GLU A 75 19.18 6.62 4.84
N ASP A 76 19.82 5.56 4.35
CA ASP A 76 19.28 4.73 3.27
C ASP A 76 17.99 4.02 3.69
N GLU A 77 17.90 3.48 4.90
CA GLU A 77 16.67 2.88 5.43
C GLU A 77 15.54 3.92 5.62
N LEU A 78 15.86 5.15 6.02
CA LEU A 78 14.88 6.24 6.08
C LEU A 78 14.40 6.66 4.69
N ARG A 79 15.26 6.62 3.68
CA ARG A 79 14.86 6.82 2.27
C ARG A 79 13.89 5.72 1.84
N ARG A 80 14.16 4.47 2.21
CA ARG A 80 13.28 3.33 1.95
C ARG A 80 11.91 3.47 2.61
N VAL A 81 11.83 3.97 3.84
CA VAL A 81 10.55 4.34 4.49
C VAL A 81 9.77 5.34 3.64
N SER A 82 10.45 6.39 3.16
CA SER A 82 9.83 7.43 2.33
C SER A 82 9.30 6.89 1.00
N GLU A 83 10.04 5.97 0.37
CA GLU A 83 9.60 5.29 -0.86
C GLU A 83 8.36 4.44 -0.63
N ILE A 84 8.32 3.64 0.46
CA ILE A 84 7.16 2.83 0.82
C ILE A 84 5.94 3.74 1.07
N ALA A 85 6.10 4.82 1.84
CA ALA A 85 5.01 5.75 2.11
C ALA A 85 4.47 6.41 0.83
N ASN A 86 5.36 6.89 -0.04
CA ASN A 86 5.00 7.55 -1.29
C ASN A 86 4.30 6.59 -2.28
N HIS A 87 4.78 5.35 -2.41
CA HIS A 87 4.15 4.36 -3.29
C HIS A 87 2.71 4.06 -2.85
N ASN A 88 2.47 3.93 -1.54
CA ASN A 88 1.15 3.68 -0.99
C ASN A 88 0.20 4.87 -1.16
N LEU A 89 0.68 6.10 -0.98
CA LEU A 89 -0.11 7.32 -1.23
C LEU A 89 -0.48 7.47 -2.72
N ARG A 90 0.41 7.10 -3.65
CA ARG A 90 0.11 7.10 -5.09
C ARG A 90 -0.98 6.08 -5.44
N PHE A 91 -0.94 4.89 -4.83
CA PHE A 91 -1.97 3.86 -5.03
C PHE A 91 -3.36 4.32 -4.55
N HIS A 92 -3.42 5.18 -3.53
CA HIS A 92 -4.67 5.78 -3.07
C HIS A 92 -5.13 6.96 -3.95
N ARG A 93 -4.19 7.70 -4.56
CA ARG A 93 -4.47 8.85 -5.43
C ARG A 93 -4.80 8.49 -6.89
N SER A 94 -4.51 7.27 -7.34
CA SER A 94 -4.81 6.79 -8.71
C SER A 94 -6.31 6.52 -8.97
N SER A 95 -7.21 7.25 -8.30
CA SER A 95 -8.64 7.27 -8.64
C SER A 95 -9.02 8.35 -9.65
N LYS A 96 -8.05 9.06 -10.24
CA LYS A 96 -8.34 9.84 -11.45
C LYS A 96 -8.52 8.81 -12.57
N GLY A 97 -9.67 8.86 -13.24
CA GLY A 97 -10.05 7.90 -14.28
C GLY A 97 -9.03 7.77 -15.41
N PRO A 98 -9.29 6.93 -16.41
CA PRO A 98 -8.33 6.65 -17.47
C PRO A 98 -7.80 7.93 -18.11
N GLU A 99 -6.48 8.13 -18.05
CA GLU A 99 -5.78 9.24 -18.69
C GLU A 99 -5.01 8.73 -19.91
N ARG A 100 -4.86 9.60 -20.92
CA ARG A 100 -3.99 9.27 -22.06
C ARG A 100 -2.55 9.29 -21.58
N VAL A 101 -1.87 8.17 -21.77
CA VAL A 101 -0.44 8.01 -21.46
C VAL A 101 0.34 7.63 -22.70
N GLU A 102 1.58 8.08 -22.79
CA GLU A 102 2.52 7.59 -23.79
C GLU A 102 3.14 6.28 -23.29
N VAL A 103 2.91 5.19 -24.03
CA VAL A 103 3.35 3.84 -23.63
C VAL A 103 4.86 3.77 -23.45
N ALA A 104 5.64 4.48 -24.27
CA ALA A 104 7.10 4.54 -24.15
C ALA A 104 7.55 5.10 -22.80
N GLN A 105 6.96 6.22 -22.36
CA GLN A 105 7.28 6.84 -21.06
C GLN A 105 6.91 5.94 -19.87
N LEU A 106 5.80 5.21 -19.99
CA LEU A 106 5.37 4.26 -18.97
C LEU A 106 6.34 3.07 -18.88
N LEU A 107 6.81 2.57 -20.03
CA LEU A 107 7.80 1.50 -20.11
C LEU A 107 9.14 1.94 -19.51
N ASP A 108 9.62 3.14 -19.83
CA ASP A 108 10.86 3.67 -19.25
C ASP A 108 10.77 3.78 -17.72
N SER A 109 9.63 4.26 -17.21
CA SER A 109 9.37 4.34 -15.77
C SER A 109 9.37 2.97 -15.10
N ALA A 110 8.79 1.95 -15.76
CA ALA A 110 8.81 0.58 -15.28
C ALA A 110 10.22 -0.02 -15.32
N LEU A 111 10.97 0.20 -16.40
CA LEU A 111 12.34 -0.28 -16.57
C LEU A 111 13.31 0.33 -15.54
N VAL A 112 13.10 1.60 -15.15
CA VAL A 112 13.83 2.22 -14.04
C VAL A 112 13.56 1.49 -12.71
N LEU A 113 12.31 1.16 -12.43
CA LEU A 113 11.92 0.39 -11.24
C LEU A 113 12.53 -1.03 -11.22
N PHE A 114 12.66 -1.67 -12.38
CA PHE A 114 13.20 -3.03 -12.49
C PHE A 114 14.72 -3.10 -12.72
N ARG A 115 15.38 -1.98 -13.05
CA ARG A 115 16.85 -1.95 -13.24
C ARG A 115 17.63 -2.37 -12.00
N ALA A 116 17.10 -2.12 -10.80
CA ALA A 116 17.71 -2.57 -9.54
C ALA A 116 17.63 -4.11 -9.36
N LYS A 117 16.63 -4.77 -9.96
CA LYS A 117 16.45 -6.24 -9.92
C LYS A 117 17.12 -6.97 -11.10
N LEU A 118 17.46 -6.26 -12.16
CA LEU A 118 18.07 -6.82 -13.38
C LEU A 118 19.62 -6.77 -13.38
N LYS A 119 20.24 -6.31 -12.28
CA LYS A 119 21.69 -6.27 -12.10
C LYS A 119 22.27 -7.53 -11.40
N ASN A 120 21.59 -8.67 -11.52
CA ASN A 120 22.13 -9.97 -11.15
C ASN A 120 22.56 -10.73 -12.42
#